data_AF-A0A6F8T1F3-F1
#
_entry.id   AF-A0A6F8T1F3-F1
#
_cell.length_a   1.000
_cell.length_b   1.000
_cell.length_c   1.000
_cell.angle_alpha   90.00
_cell.angle_beta   90.00
_cell.angle_gamma   90.00
#
_symmetry.space_group_name_H-M   'P 1'
#
loop_
_entity.id
_entity.type
_entity.pdbx_description
1 polymer ?
#
loop_
_entity_poly.entity_id
_entity_poly.type
_entity_poly.pdbx_seq_one_letter_code
_entity_poly.pdbx_strand_id
1 'polypeptide(L)'
;MTYLRRLIAMFFAVTVLPLRSLYHSLEFGIAALCVGAVSLIGAPVLAAYLFYRGGFSWPVNLLLNLFVVFPGAAVLVSLGLVVAASYLAYTTVVNTFKVAWVGLKNGFNDGMEGFWRTWNNQSSPLDLVSNHLRAYSNRVGVENQINNEDDFSELYLSIEREPMDKAELNELDPMSLLDASSKMPQAPDLQDSTNKLLSFEEEKGAEDLINECSALTLPLSSGLKEQVRLLATRTDNYKQLYKYMSQVQKALTANDLSEVEDQLIVGLEVTNPIIVMKQYQTANSRWHCVPANSYISDKENFLTWLKEKSTHPLNNDVLKKPTPYEGNPARYRWGLLTTNNCFLVQELHEGASIVRDLLSTLPAQLNAAKENTSSPGSSSHALFGRGLSQKNQEQPVGDQVVEFNLFNQRGLV
;
A
#
# COMPACT_ATOMS: atom_id res chain seq x y z
N MET A 1 -17.89 -2.38 38.35
CA MET A 1 -16.77 -1.90 37.51
C MET A 1 -17.20 -0.88 36.44
N THR A 2 -18.36 -1.05 35.78
CA THR A 2 -18.83 -0.20 34.66
C THR A 2 -19.19 1.25 35.05
N TYR A 3 -19.85 1.45 36.21
CA TYR A 3 -20.22 2.80 36.69
C TYR A 3 -19.01 3.66 37.06
N LEU A 4 -17.99 3.08 37.69
CA LEU A 4 -16.76 3.79 38.06
C LEU A 4 -16.02 4.29 36.80
N ARG A 5 -15.93 3.46 35.75
CA ARG A 5 -15.33 3.84 34.46
C ARG A 5 -16.07 5.00 33.79
N ARG A 6 -17.41 5.04 33.86
CA ARG A 6 -18.21 6.14 33.33
C ARG A 6 -18.03 7.44 34.12
N LEU A 7 -17.96 7.35 35.45
CA LEU A 7 -17.66 8.50 36.31
C LEU A 7 -16.27 9.09 36.03
N ILE A 8 -15.26 8.24 35.86
CA ILE A 8 -13.90 8.66 35.48
C ILE A 8 -13.90 9.31 34.09
N ALA A 9 -14.59 8.72 33.11
CA ALA A 9 -14.70 9.28 31.77
C ALA A 9 -15.35 10.67 31.77
N MET A 10 -16.44 10.86 32.54
CA MET A 10 -17.08 12.16 32.70
C MET A 10 -16.15 13.17 33.40
N PHE A 11 -15.45 12.75 34.45
CA PHE A 11 -14.49 13.61 35.15
C PHE A 11 -13.37 14.09 34.21
N PHE A 12 -12.77 13.17 33.45
CA PHE A 12 -11.74 13.54 32.46
C PHE A 12 -12.31 14.37 31.31
N ALA A 13 -13.55 14.13 30.90
CA ALA A 13 -14.18 14.92 29.87
C ALA A 13 -14.42 16.39 30.28
N VAL A 14 -14.73 16.65 31.55
CA VAL A 14 -14.98 18.01 32.05
C VAL A 14 -13.68 18.73 32.44
N THR A 15 -12.59 18.00 32.69
CA THR A 15 -11.32 18.59 33.13
C THR A 15 -10.27 18.61 32.01
N VAL A 16 -9.98 17.47 31.40
CA VAL A 16 -8.86 17.31 30.46
C VAL A 16 -9.20 17.85 29.06
N LEU A 17 -10.41 17.60 28.55
CA LEU A 17 -10.79 18.09 27.21
C LEU A 17 -10.86 19.64 27.13
N PRO A 18 -11.40 20.35 28.12
CA PRO A 18 -11.32 21.82 28.20
C PRO A 18 -9.90 22.34 28.27
N LEU A 19 -9.04 21.69 29.08
CA LEU A 19 -7.64 22.06 29.20
C LEU A 19 -6.90 21.92 27.86
N ARG A 20 -7.18 20.86 27.11
CA ARG A 20 -6.64 20.69 25.76
C ARG A 20 -7.16 21.73 24.78
N SER A 21 -8.44 22.10 24.85
CA SER A 21 -8.98 23.19 24.03
C SER A 21 -8.29 24.52 24.32
N LEU A 22 -7.98 24.82 25.58
CA LEU A 22 -7.22 26.02 25.96
C LEU A 22 -5.79 25.98 25.41
N TYR A 23 -5.15 24.82 25.49
CA TYR A 23 -3.82 24.60 24.92
C TYR A 23 -3.79 24.86 23.40
N HIS A 24 -4.75 24.31 22.64
CA HIS A 24 -4.85 24.55 21.20
C HIS A 24 -5.09 26.03 20.87
N SER A 25 -5.92 26.72 21.65
CA SER A 25 -6.11 28.16 21.50
C SER A 25 -4.85 28.97 21.76
N LEU A 26 -4.02 28.54 22.72
CA LEU A 26 -2.72 29.15 22.99
C LEU A 26 -1.77 28.95 21.80
N GLU A 27 -1.73 27.75 21.21
CA GLU A 27 -0.95 27.48 19.99
C GLU A 27 -1.35 28.43 18.85
N PHE A 28 -2.65 28.62 18.61
CA PHE A 28 -3.13 29.59 17.61
C PHE A 28 -2.70 31.03 17.92
N GLY A 29 -2.70 31.42 19.19
CA GLY A 29 -2.22 32.74 19.63
C GLY A 29 -0.73 32.93 19.32
N ILE A 30 0.09 31.93 19.63
CA ILE A 30 1.53 31.95 19.33
C ILE A 30 1.76 32.02 17.81
N ALA A 31 1.04 31.23 17.02
CA ALA A 31 1.14 31.24 15.57
C ALA A 31 0.79 32.62 14.98
N ALA A 32 -0.29 33.26 15.46
CA ALA A 32 -0.68 34.60 15.03
C ALA A 32 0.38 35.65 15.34
N LEU A 33 1.03 35.57 16.51
CA LEU A 33 2.14 36.44 16.89
C LEU A 33 3.35 36.25 15.96
N CYS A 34 3.72 35.01 15.66
CA CYS A 34 4.80 34.70 14.73
C CYS A 34 4.52 35.28 13.33
N VAL A 35 3.31 35.07 12.79
CA VAL A 35 2.91 35.63 11.49
C VAL A 35 2.93 37.16 11.51
N GLY A 36 2.48 37.78 12.61
CA GLY A 36 2.55 39.22 12.81
C GLY A 36 3.98 39.74 12.79
N ALA A 37 4.90 39.11 13.53
CA ALA A 37 6.32 39.47 13.56
C ALA A 37 6.99 39.32 12.18
N VAL A 38 6.73 38.20 11.49
CA VAL A 38 7.26 37.96 10.13
C VAL A 38 6.72 38.99 9.15
N SER A 39 5.45 39.38 9.27
CA SER A 39 4.84 40.38 8.40
C SER A 39 5.39 41.79 8.65
N LEU A 40 5.67 42.13 9.91
CA LEU A 40 6.24 43.42 10.29
C LEU A 40 7.66 43.64 9.76
N ILE A 41 8.44 42.55 9.63
CA ILE A 41 9.79 42.58 9.04
C ILE A 41 9.73 42.40 7.52
N GLY A 42 8.90 41.45 7.06
CA GLY A 42 8.80 41.06 5.66
C GLY A 42 8.18 42.12 4.76
N ALA A 43 7.18 42.86 5.25
CA ALA A 43 6.54 43.92 4.46
C ALA A 43 7.52 45.05 4.09
N PRO A 44 8.32 45.61 5.02
CA PRO A 44 9.39 46.56 4.66
C PRO A 44 10.43 45.98 3.70
N VAL A 45 10.86 44.73 3.89
CA VAL A 45 11.85 44.08 3.00
C VAL A 45 11.30 43.93 1.58
N LEU A 46 10.06 43.44 1.46
CA LEU A 46 9.39 43.28 0.18
C LEU A 46 9.14 44.62 -0.51
N ALA A 47 8.67 45.62 0.24
CA ALA A 47 8.46 46.97 -0.29
C ALA A 47 9.78 47.61 -0.73
N ALA A 48 10.86 47.45 0.05
CA ALA A 48 12.19 47.93 -0.32
C ALA A 48 12.68 47.32 -1.64
N TYR A 49 12.45 46.01 -1.85
CA TYR A 49 12.76 45.33 -3.10
C TYR A 49 11.91 45.86 -4.27
N LEU A 50 10.60 46.03 -4.07
CA LEU A 50 9.69 46.54 -5.10
C LEU A 50 10.00 47.99 -5.49
N PHE A 51 10.29 48.86 -4.53
CA PHE A 51 10.68 50.25 -4.80
C PHE A 51 12.04 50.33 -5.51
N TYR A 52 13.00 49.48 -5.14
CA TYR A 52 14.27 49.40 -5.86
C TYR A 52 14.05 49.00 -7.33
N ARG A 53 13.22 47.96 -7.59
CA ARG A 53 12.87 47.53 -8.95
C ARG A 53 12.07 48.59 -9.72
N GLY A 54 11.30 49.41 -9.01
CA GLY A 54 10.54 50.54 -9.57
C GLY A 54 11.38 51.78 -9.88
N GLY A 55 12.70 51.74 -9.67
CA GLY A 55 13.61 52.84 -10.01
C GLY A 55 13.71 53.95 -8.96
N PHE A 56 13.20 53.73 -7.74
CA PHE A 56 13.38 54.68 -6.65
C PHE A 56 14.84 54.69 -6.18
N SER A 57 15.38 55.89 -5.96
CA SER A 57 16.72 56.02 -5.39
C SER A 57 16.78 55.48 -3.96
N TRP A 58 17.97 55.03 -3.54
CA TRP A 58 18.18 54.44 -2.22
C TRP A 58 17.69 55.33 -1.04
N PRO A 59 17.93 56.66 -1.03
CA PRO A 59 17.45 57.52 0.07
C PRO A 59 15.92 57.63 0.11
N VAL A 60 15.27 57.71 -1.05
CA VAL A 60 13.80 57.83 -1.14
C VAL A 60 13.15 56.52 -0.71
N ASN A 61 13.71 55.38 -1.12
CA ASN A 61 13.25 54.05 -0.71
C ASN A 61 13.33 53.87 0.82
N LEU A 62 14.43 54.32 1.44
CA LEU A 62 14.63 54.26 2.88
C LEU A 62 13.61 55.13 3.63
N LEU A 63 13.37 56.36 3.17
CA LEU A 63 12.37 57.25 3.79
C LEU A 63 10.95 56.70 3.65
N LEU A 64 10.57 56.18 2.48
CA LEU A 64 9.25 55.57 2.28
C LEU A 64 9.05 54.34 3.17
N ASN A 65 10.06 53.50 3.30
CA ASN A 65 9.97 52.34 4.19
C ASN A 65 9.85 52.73 5.66
N LEU A 66 10.65 53.70 6.11
CA LEU A 66 10.69 54.11 7.52
C LEU A 66 9.42 54.85 7.96
N PHE A 67 8.89 55.75 7.11
CA PHE A 67 7.80 56.65 7.49
C PHE A 67 6.42 56.23 6.97
N VAL A 68 6.35 55.36 5.95
CA VAL A 68 5.07 54.97 5.34
C VAL A 68 4.83 53.48 5.49
N VAL A 69 5.73 52.64 4.98
CA VAL A 69 5.50 51.18 4.93
C VAL A 69 5.53 50.57 6.32
N PHE A 70 6.56 50.84 7.11
CA PHE A 70 6.69 50.24 8.45
C PHE A 70 5.55 50.68 9.39
N PRO A 71 5.20 51.99 9.51
CA PRO A 71 4.07 52.40 10.33
C PRO A 71 2.74 51.84 9.82
N GLY A 72 2.52 51.81 8.50
CA GLY A 72 1.33 51.22 7.90
C GLY A 72 1.20 49.73 8.19
N ALA A 73 2.29 48.97 8.04
CA ALA A 73 2.35 47.56 8.38
C ALA A 73 2.12 47.33 9.88
N ALA A 74 2.72 48.15 10.75
CA ALA A 74 2.54 48.06 12.20
C ALA A 74 1.08 48.28 12.61
N VAL A 75 0.38 49.26 12.02
CA VAL A 75 -1.04 49.50 12.28
C VAL A 75 -1.89 48.32 11.81
N LEU A 76 -1.66 47.82 10.59
CA LEU A 76 -2.42 46.68 10.04
C LEU A 76 -2.21 45.39 10.84
N VAL A 77 -0.95 45.09 11.21
CA VAL A 77 -0.61 43.93 12.04
C VAL A 77 -1.25 44.06 13.43
N SER A 78 -1.20 45.25 14.04
CA SER A 78 -1.82 45.49 15.34
C SER A 78 -3.34 45.30 15.30
N LEU A 79 -4.00 45.85 14.27
CA LEU A 79 -5.44 45.67 14.06
C LEU A 79 -5.78 44.19 13.85
N GLY A 80 -5.01 43.49 13.02
CA GLY A 80 -5.15 42.06 12.77
C GLY A 80 -4.99 41.22 14.04
N LEU A 81 -4.00 41.53 14.87
CA LEU A 81 -3.77 40.87 16.16
C LEU A 81 -4.91 41.13 17.15
N VAL A 82 -5.46 42.35 17.20
CA VAL A 82 -6.64 42.65 18.05
C VAL A 82 -7.86 41.85 17.61
N VAL A 83 -8.13 41.79 16.30
CA VAL A 83 -9.23 40.98 15.75
C VAL A 83 -8.99 39.50 16.03
N ALA A 84 -7.78 39.00 15.79
CA ALA A 84 -7.42 37.61 16.05
C ALA A 84 -7.53 37.26 17.54
N ALA A 85 -7.05 38.12 18.44
CA ALA A 85 -7.16 37.92 19.88
C ALA A 85 -8.62 37.90 20.34
N SER A 86 -9.46 38.80 19.80
CA SER A 86 -10.90 38.85 20.09
C SER A 86 -11.61 37.59 19.61
N TYR A 87 -11.29 37.14 18.39
CA TYR A 87 -11.82 35.91 17.81
C TYR A 87 -11.36 34.68 18.60
N LEU A 88 -10.09 34.60 18.96
CA LEU A 88 -9.54 33.50 19.76
C LEU A 88 -10.16 33.47 21.16
N ALA A 89 -10.31 34.61 21.83
CA ALA A 89 -10.99 34.66 23.12
C ALA A 89 -12.43 34.14 23.02
N TYR A 90 -13.21 34.61 22.03
CA TYR A 90 -14.57 34.15 21.80
C TYR A 90 -14.64 32.65 21.51
N THR A 91 -13.86 32.17 20.54
CA THR A 91 -13.84 30.76 20.14
C THR A 91 -13.33 29.85 21.24
N THR A 92 -12.35 30.28 22.02
CA THR A 92 -11.85 29.53 23.18
C THR A 92 -12.95 29.29 24.18
N VAL A 93 -13.70 30.34 24.56
CA VAL A 93 -14.81 30.20 25.51
C VAL A 93 -15.86 29.24 24.95
N VAL A 94 -16.32 29.46 23.71
CA VAL A 94 -17.36 28.63 23.08
C VAL A 94 -16.91 27.17 22.92
N ASN A 95 -15.69 26.94 22.42
CA ASN A 95 -15.16 25.60 22.20
C ASN A 95 -14.94 24.86 23.51
N THR A 96 -14.41 25.53 24.54
CA THR A 96 -14.20 24.94 25.86
C THR A 96 -15.52 24.43 26.44
N PHE A 97 -16.59 25.23 26.38
CA PHE A 97 -17.93 24.81 26.82
C PHE A 97 -18.51 23.68 25.95
N LYS A 98 -18.43 23.81 24.63
CA LYS A 98 -18.97 22.81 23.70
C LYS A 98 -18.29 21.45 23.88
N VAL A 99 -16.96 21.46 23.99
CA VAL A 99 -16.13 20.28 24.18
C VAL A 99 -16.42 19.62 25.53
N ALA A 100 -16.51 20.42 26.61
CA ALA A 100 -16.89 19.90 27.93
C ALA A 100 -18.25 19.21 27.88
N TRP A 101 -19.24 19.85 27.23
CA TRP A 101 -20.59 19.32 27.10
C TRP A 101 -20.66 18.04 26.27
N VAL A 102 -20.02 18.03 25.09
CA VAL A 102 -19.98 16.85 24.21
C VAL A 102 -19.21 15.72 24.88
N GLY A 103 -18.08 16.01 25.51
CA GLY A 103 -17.30 15.04 26.27
C GLY A 103 -18.08 14.46 27.44
N LEU A 104 -18.82 15.28 28.19
CA LEU A 104 -19.69 14.82 29.28
C LEU A 104 -20.77 13.86 28.74
N LYS A 105 -21.47 14.25 27.67
CA LYS A 105 -22.51 13.43 27.05
C LYS A 105 -21.96 12.09 26.56
N ASN A 106 -20.82 12.12 25.86
CA ASN A 106 -20.18 10.93 25.33
C ASN A 106 -19.60 10.04 26.44
N GLY A 107 -19.02 10.64 27.48
CA GLY A 107 -18.52 9.93 28.66
C GLY A 107 -19.63 9.28 29.49
N PHE A 108 -20.82 9.89 29.55
CA PHE A 108 -21.99 9.33 30.22
C PHE A 108 -22.56 8.11 29.46
N ASN A 109 -22.72 8.24 28.14
CA ASN A 109 -23.31 7.21 27.29
C ASN A 109 -22.34 6.03 27.07
N ASP A 110 -21.12 6.33 26.64
CA ASP A 110 -20.16 5.36 26.10
C ASP A 110 -18.95 5.15 27.03
N GLY A 111 -18.90 5.80 28.20
CA GLY A 111 -17.78 5.66 29.13
C GLY A 111 -16.45 6.16 28.54
N MET A 112 -15.36 5.43 28.80
CA MET A 112 -14.02 5.82 28.36
C MET A 112 -13.86 5.85 26.84
N GLU A 113 -14.60 5.02 26.10
CA GLU A 113 -14.57 5.02 24.63
C GLU A 113 -15.14 6.33 24.08
N GLY A 114 -16.23 6.83 24.68
CA GLY A 114 -16.79 8.14 24.33
C GLY A 114 -15.82 9.30 24.61
N PHE A 115 -15.07 9.20 25.71
CA PHE A 115 -13.99 10.16 26.02
C PHE A 115 -12.90 10.12 24.94
N TRP A 116 -12.33 8.94 24.63
CA TRP A 116 -11.26 8.80 23.65
C TRP A 116 -11.69 9.22 22.24
N ARG A 117 -12.94 8.93 21.84
CA ARG A 117 -13.51 9.40 20.59
C ARG A 117 -13.54 10.94 20.53
N THR A 118 -13.94 11.58 21.62
CA THR A 118 -13.98 13.05 21.70
C THR A 118 -12.58 13.65 21.75
N TRP A 119 -11.64 12.98 22.41
CA TRP A 119 -10.22 13.36 22.48
C TRP A 119 -9.54 13.33 21.11
N ASN A 120 -9.78 12.28 20.32
CA ASN A 120 -9.17 12.11 19.00
C ASN A 120 -9.75 13.08 17.96
N ASN A 121 -10.99 13.55 18.15
CA ASN A 121 -11.64 14.48 17.25
C ASN A 121 -11.20 15.96 17.44
N GLN A 122 -10.32 16.24 18.40
CA GLN A 122 -9.74 17.58 18.59
C GLN A 122 -8.43 17.71 17.83
N SER A 123 -8.50 18.21 16.59
CA SER A 123 -7.31 18.50 15.79
C SER A 123 -6.57 19.76 16.27
N SER A 124 -5.23 19.68 16.32
CA SER A 124 -4.34 20.83 16.55
C SER A 124 -4.07 21.59 15.25
N PRO A 125 -3.77 22.90 15.31
CA PRO A 125 -3.14 23.62 14.20
C PRO A 125 -1.82 23.00 13.74
N LEU A 126 -1.04 22.41 14.66
CA LEU A 126 0.17 21.67 14.31
C LEU A 126 -0.17 20.40 13.54
N ASP A 127 -1.33 19.77 13.75
CA ASP A 127 -1.75 18.64 12.93
C ASP A 127 -2.01 19.09 11.49
N LEU A 128 -2.62 20.25 11.27
CA LEU A 128 -2.81 20.83 9.93
C LEU A 128 -1.48 21.14 9.23
N VAL A 129 -0.55 21.77 9.95
CA VAL A 129 0.79 22.08 9.43
C VAL A 129 1.59 20.79 9.21
N SER A 130 1.56 19.84 10.14
CA SER A 130 2.22 18.54 9.96
C SER A 130 1.59 17.75 8.82
N ASN A 131 0.27 17.78 8.66
CA ASN A 131 -0.41 17.10 7.55
C ASN A 131 -0.09 17.78 6.22
N HIS A 132 0.03 19.11 6.17
CA HIS A 132 0.50 19.82 4.98
C HIS A 132 1.97 19.56 4.69
N LEU A 133 2.84 19.56 5.71
CA LEU A 133 4.25 19.22 5.57
C LEU A 133 4.44 17.74 5.20
N ARG A 134 3.60 16.84 5.72
CA ARG A 134 3.54 15.42 5.35
C ARG A 134 3.03 15.26 3.94
N ALA A 135 2.02 16.02 3.50
CA ALA A 135 1.57 16.04 2.10
C ALA A 135 2.61 16.65 1.14
N TYR A 136 3.55 17.45 1.67
CA TYR A 136 4.66 18.00 0.91
C TYR A 136 5.90 17.09 0.92
N SER A 137 6.15 16.37 2.04
CA SER A 137 7.26 15.44 2.20
C SER A 137 6.97 14.08 1.56
N ASN A 138 5.74 13.60 1.74
CA ASN A 138 5.21 12.46 1.03
C ASN A 138 4.68 13.03 -0.28
N ARG A 139 5.30 12.75 -1.42
CA ARG A 139 4.88 13.19 -2.77
C ARG A 139 3.50 12.63 -3.21
N VAL A 140 2.65 12.29 -2.26
CA VAL A 140 1.35 11.65 -2.39
C VAL A 140 0.31 12.74 -2.12
N GLY A 141 -0.44 13.11 -3.17
CA GLY A 141 -1.53 14.07 -3.06
C GLY A 141 -2.54 13.69 -1.95
N VAL A 142 -3.21 14.67 -1.37
CA VAL A 142 -4.15 14.51 -0.24
C VAL A 142 -5.21 13.44 -0.55
N GLU A 143 -5.62 13.33 -1.81
CA GLU A 143 -6.59 12.35 -2.30
C GLU A 143 -6.11 10.88 -2.23
N ASN A 144 -4.80 10.67 -2.14
CA ASN A 144 -4.19 9.33 -2.10
C ASN A 144 -3.69 8.94 -0.69
N GLN A 145 -3.98 9.75 0.33
CA GLN A 145 -3.65 9.45 1.72
C GLN A 145 -4.63 8.45 2.32
N ILE A 146 -4.14 7.64 3.27
CA ILE A 146 -4.95 6.74 4.11
C ILE A 146 -4.93 7.34 5.51
N ASN A 147 -5.96 8.11 5.84
CA ASN A 147 -5.98 8.93 7.06
C ASN A 147 -6.81 8.30 8.18
N ASN A 148 -7.71 7.36 7.85
CA ASN A 148 -8.59 6.70 8.80
C ASN A 148 -8.78 5.21 8.45
N GLU A 149 -9.50 4.50 9.31
CA GLU A 149 -9.81 3.08 9.11
C GLU A 149 -10.82 2.86 7.97
N ASP A 150 -11.64 3.87 7.63
CA ASP A 150 -12.58 3.82 6.51
C ASP A 150 -11.82 3.75 5.17
N ASP A 151 -10.83 4.61 4.97
CA ASP A 151 -9.92 4.62 3.81
C ASP A 151 -9.20 3.27 3.64
N PHE A 152 -8.81 2.66 4.76
CA PHE A 152 -8.15 1.36 4.75
C PHE A 152 -9.14 0.23 4.43
N SER A 153 -10.39 0.35 4.91
CA SER A 153 -11.46 -0.61 4.64
C SER A 153 -11.89 -0.62 3.17
N GLU A 154 -11.74 0.48 2.42
CA GLU A 154 -11.96 0.50 0.97
C GLU A 154 -10.99 -0.42 0.19
N LEU A 155 -9.85 -0.76 0.80
CA LEU A 155 -8.87 -1.69 0.24
C LEU A 155 -9.15 -3.14 0.63
N TYR A 156 -10.11 -3.37 1.52
CA TYR A 156 -10.45 -4.71 2.01
C TYR A 156 -11.06 -5.57 0.91
N LEU A 157 -10.59 -6.81 0.82
CA LEU A 157 -11.13 -7.89 0.03
C LEU A 157 -11.59 -8.98 0.99
N SER A 158 -12.89 -9.29 0.97
CA SER A 158 -13.41 -10.40 1.77
C SER A 158 -12.89 -11.73 1.23
N ILE A 159 -12.16 -12.46 2.07
CA ILE A 159 -11.63 -13.80 1.78
C ILE A 159 -12.42 -14.85 2.60
N GLU A 160 -13.74 -14.67 2.76
CA GLU A 160 -14.57 -15.60 3.55
C GLU A 160 -15.37 -16.57 2.66
N ARG A 161 -15.41 -17.84 3.08
CA ARG A 161 -16.50 -18.78 2.78
C ARG A 161 -17.49 -18.71 3.94
N GLU A 162 -18.79 -18.81 3.68
CA GLU A 162 -19.78 -19.01 4.74
C GLU A 162 -19.35 -20.19 5.64
N PRO A 163 -19.44 -20.06 6.98
CA PRO A 163 -18.95 -21.09 7.88
C PRO A 163 -19.79 -22.37 7.76
N MET A 164 -19.13 -23.48 7.36
CA MET A 164 -19.71 -24.81 7.52
C MET A 164 -19.82 -25.17 9.01
N ASP A 165 -20.91 -25.85 9.35
CA ASP A 165 -21.32 -26.16 10.72
C ASP A 165 -20.31 -27.10 11.40
N LYS A 166 -20.03 -26.86 12.69
CA LYS A 166 -18.92 -27.48 13.45
C LYS A 166 -19.00 -29.00 13.60
N ALA A 167 -20.13 -29.60 13.24
CA ALA A 167 -20.34 -31.05 13.31
C ALA A 167 -19.65 -31.83 12.17
N GLU A 168 -19.39 -31.20 11.02
CA GLU A 168 -18.73 -31.86 9.87
C GLU A 168 -17.19 -31.74 9.90
N LEU A 169 -16.65 -30.88 10.78
CA LEU A 169 -15.22 -30.59 10.86
C LEU A 169 -14.39 -31.71 11.52
N ASN A 170 -15.03 -32.62 12.25
CA ASN A 170 -14.34 -33.68 13.00
C ASN A 170 -14.26 -35.02 12.25
N GLU A 171 -14.89 -35.18 11.09
CA GLU A 171 -14.93 -36.46 10.37
C GLU A 171 -14.34 -36.43 8.95
N LEU A 172 -13.75 -35.33 8.50
CA LEU A 172 -13.32 -35.20 7.10
C LEU A 172 -11.83 -34.86 6.93
N ASP A 173 -11.16 -35.75 6.20
CA ASP A 173 -9.78 -35.65 5.73
C ASP A 173 -9.58 -34.34 4.93
N PRO A 174 -8.40 -33.67 4.98
CA PRO A 174 -8.17 -32.35 4.34
C PRO A 174 -8.44 -32.31 2.83
N MET A 175 -8.55 -33.49 2.20
CA MET A 175 -8.79 -33.66 0.76
C MET A 175 -10.28 -33.59 0.38
N SER A 176 -11.21 -33.77 1.33
CA SER A 176 -12.65 -33.84 1.08
C SER A 176 -13.37 -32.48 1.11
N LEU A 177 -12.69 -31.42 1.57
CA LEU A 177 -13.20 -30.04 1.56
C LEU A 177 -13.24 -29.39 0.15
N LEU A 178 -12.70 -30.08 -0.87
CA LEU A 178 -12.63 -29.58 -2.25
C LEU A 178 -13.95 -29.73 -3.03
N ASP A 179 -14.73 -30.79 -2.80
CA ASP A 179 -15.86 -31.13 -3.67
C ASP A 179 -17.13 -30.28 -3.43
N ALA A 180 -17.23 -29.63 -2.27
CA ALA A 180 -18.34 -28.72 -1.94
C ALA A 180 -18.24 -27.34 -2.64
N SER A 181 -17.18 -27.09 -3.42
CA SER A 181 -16.88 -25.79 -4.06
C SER A 181 -17.84 -25.35 -5.17
N SER A 182 -18.77 -26.20 -5.61
CA SER A 182 -19.53 -25.98 -6.85
C SER A 182 -20.87 -25.26 -6.69
N LYS A 183 -21.31 -24.92 -5.47
CA LYS A 183 -22.67 -24.44 -5.22
C LYS A 183 -22.76 -23.27 -4.23
N MET A 184 -22.25 -22.08 -4.56
CA MET A 184 -22.78 -20.82 -3.99
C MET A 184 -22.23 -19.56 -4.68
N PRO A 185 -22.93 -18.41 -4.63
CA PRO A 185 -22.59 -17.21 -5.37
C PRO A 185 -21.45 -16.43 -4.70
N GLN A 186 -20.35 -16.24 -5.44
CA GLN A 186 -19.18 -15.47 -5.02
C GLN A 186 -19.23 -14.03 -5.55
N ALA A 187 -18.49 -13.13 -4.87
CA ALA A 187 -18.28 -11.75 -5.30
C ALA A 187 -17.74 -11.70 -6.75
N PRO A 188 -18.15 -10.69 -7.56
CA PRO A 188 -17.85 -10.63 -8.99
C PRO A 188 -16.36 -10.65 -9.36
N ASP A 189 -15.48 -10.27 -8.43
CA ASP A 189 -14.03 -10.23 -8.64
C ASP A 189 -13.33 -11.58 -8.37
N LEU A 190 -14.02 -12.59 -7.82
CA LEU A 190 -13.47 -13.92 -7.48
C LEU A 190 -13.97 -15.04 -8.43
N GLN A 191 -14.74 -14.69 -9.47
CA GLN A 191 -15.50 -15.66 -10.28
C GLN A 191 -14.65 -16.68 -11.10
N ASP A 192 -13.33 -16.50 -11.22
CA ASP A 192 -12.45 -17.44 -11.94
C ASP A 192 -11.67 -18.40 -11.02
N SER A 193 -11.78 -18.31 -9.69
CA SER A 193 -11.04 -19.22 -8.78
C SER A 193 -11.74 -20.58 -8.58
N THR A 194 -12.28 -21.16 -9.65
CA THR A 194 -12.69 -22.58 -9.67
C THR A 194 -11.49 -23.53 -9.75
N ASN A 195 -10.27 -22.99 -9.76
CA ASN A 195 -9.06 -23.76 -9.90
C ASN A 195 -8.58 -24.31 -8.56
N LYS A 196 -8.53 -25.65 -8.50
CA LYS A 196 -7.89 -26.45 -7.46
C LYS A 196 -6.48 -25.91 -7.10
N LEU A 197 -5.91 -26.29 -5.96
CA LEU A 197 -4.47 -26.08 -5.70
C LEU A 197 -3.65 -27.09 -6.53
N LEU A 198 -2.32 -26.92 -6.61
CA LEU A 198 -1.49 -27.96 -7.23
C LEU A 198 -1.52 -29.24 -6.38
N SER A 199 -1.66 -30.37 -7.04
CA SER A 199 -1.45 -31.68 -6.44
C SER A 199 0.04 -32.00 -6.33
N PHE A 200 0.40 -32.92 -5.43
CA PHE A 200 1.78 -33.38 -5.27
C PHE A 200 2.38 -33.91 -6.59
N GLU A 201 1.56 -34.58 -7.42
CA GLU A 201 1.97 -35.10 -8.72
C GLU A 201 2.27 -33.98 -9.72
N GLU A 202 1.45 -32.92 -9.75
CA GLU A 202 1.67 -31.76 -10.62
C GLU A 202 2.90 -30.96 -10.19
N GLU A 203 3.11 -30.76 -8.88
CA GLU A 203 4.31 -30.08 -8.38
C GLU A 203 5.59 -30.84 -8.72
N LYS A 204 5.57 -32.17 -8.54
CA LYS A 204 6.69 -33.03 -8.91
C LYS A 204 6.91 -33.06 -10.42
N GLY A 205 5.83 -33.14 -11.20
CA GLY A 205 5.90 -33.08 -12.66
C GLY A 205 6.51 -31.78 -13.18
N ALA A 206 6.25 -30.65 -12.52
CA ALA A 206 6.88 -29.37 -12.85
C ALA A 206 8.38 -29.39 -12.57
N GLU A 207 8.80 -29.90 -11.40
CA GLU A 207 10.22 -30.05 -11.07
C GLU A 207 10.95 -30.98 -12.04
N ASP A 208 10.36 -32.14 -12.35
CA ASP A 208 10.94 -33.11 -13.26
C ASP A 208 11.13 -32.49 -14.66
N LEU A 209 10.16 -31.72 -15.15
CA LEU A 209 10.23 -31.06 -16.46
C LEU A 209 11.26 -29.91 -16.48
N ILE A 210 11.38 -29.14 -15.39
CA ILE A 210 12.41 -28.10 -15.23
C ILE A 210 13.81 -28.74 -15.23
N ASN A 211 13.98 -29.84 -14.47
CA ASN A 211 15.24 -30.57 -14.38
C ASN A 211 15.61 -31.18 -15.73
N GLU A 212 14.66 -31.81 -16.42
CA GLU A 212 14.86 -32.36 -17.76
C GLU A 212 15.31 -31.27 -18.73
N CYS A 213 14.64 -30.11 -18.74
CA CYS A 213 15.02 -28.99 -19.61
C CYS A 213 16.40 -28.42 -19.28
N SER A 214 16.79 -28.40 -18.00
CA SER A 214 18.12 -27.96 -17.56
C SER A 214 19.24 -28.93 -17.93
N ALA A 215 18.93 -30.23 -18.02
CA ALA A 215 19.86 -31.29 -18.39
C ALA A 215 20.06 -31.42 -19.91
N LEU A 216 19.18 -30.83 -20.73
CA LEU A 216 19.31 -30.83 -22.18
C LEU A 216 20.48 -29.94 -22.63
N THR A 217 21.47 -30.56 -23.27
CA THR A 217 22.60 -29.87 -23.93
C THR A 217 22.24 -29.27 -25.30
N LEU A 218 21.01 -29.48 -25.78
CA LEU A 218 20.53 -29.00 -27.07
C LEU A 218 20.19 -27.50 -27.02
N PRO A 219 20.45 -26.73 -28.09
CA PRO A 219 20.03 -25.34 -28.17
C PRO A 219 18.50 -25.26 -28.29
N LEU A 220 17.81 -25.10 -27.16
CA LEU A 220 16.37 -24.80 -27.10
C LEU A 220 16.08 -23.46 -27.81
N SER A 221 14.94 -23.37 -28.50
CA SER A 221 14.46 -22.12 -29.09
C SER A 221 14.23 -21.06 -28.01
N SER A 222 14.39 -19.78 -28.35
CA SER A 222 14.22 -18.67 -27.40
C SER A 222 12.84 -18.67 -26.73
N GLY A 223 11.77 -18.99 -27.48
CA GLY A 223 10.41 -19.08 -26.94
C GLY A 223 10.22 -20.23 -25.93
N LEU A 224 10.82 -21.40 -26.20
CA LEU A 224 10.72 -22.54 -25.29
C LEU A 224 11.55 -22.31 -24.02
N LYS A 225 12.73 -21.69 -24.13
CA LYS A 225 13.54 -21.26 -22.98
C LYS A 225 12.75 -20.31 -22.07
N GLU A 226 12.01 -19.37 -22.65
CA GLU A 226 11.22 -18.41 -21.89
C GLU A 226 10.05 -19.09 -21.17
N GLN A 227 9.36 -20.05 -21.81
CA GLN A 227 8.30 -20.82 -21.15
C GLN A 227 8.83 -21.70 -20.01
N VAL A 228 10.01 -22.32 -20.16
CA VAL A 228 10.65 -23.09 -19.08
C VAL A 228 11.06 -22.16 -17.93
N ARG A 229 11.59 -20.98 -18.23
CA ARG A 229 11.92 -19.95 -17.22
C ARG A 229 10.66 -19.49 -16.48
N LEU A 230 9.57 -19.27 -17.20
CA LEU A 230 8.28 -18.93 -16.63
C LEU A 230 7.77 -20.05 -15.72
N LEU A 231 7.80 -21.31 -16.16
CA LEU A 231 7.41 -22.47 -15.34
C LEU A 231 8.22 -22.54 -14.05
N ALA A 232 9.55 -22.41 -14.13
CA ALA A 232 10.43 -22.45 -12.97
C ALA A 232 10.11 -21.33 -11.97
N THR A 233 9.98 -20.10 -12.47
CA THR A 233 9.65 -18.92 -11.65
C THR A 233 8.29 -19.06 -10.98
N ARG A 234 7.28 -19.51 -11.73
CA ARG A 234 5.90 -19.68 -11.21
C ARG A 234 5.78 -20.79 -10.19
N THR A 235 6.48 -21.89 -10.42
CA THR A 235 6.51 -23.03 -9.49
C THR A 235 7.19 -22.64 -8.18
N ASP A 236 8.30 -21.91 -8.24
CA ASP A 236 9.00 -21.40 -7.05
C ASP A 236 8.13 -20.41 -6.26
N ASN A 237 7.57 -19.40 -6.94
CA ASN A 237 6.68 -18.42 -6.30
C ASN A 237 5.47 -19.09 -5.62
N TYR A 238 4.83 -20.06 -6.30
CA TYR A 238 3.72 -20.81 -5.74
C TYR A 238 4.14 -21.56 -4.47
N LYS A 239 5.29 -22.27 -4.50
CA LYS A 239 5.80 -23.04 -3.35
C LYS A 239 6.12 -22.15 -2.16
N GLN A 240 6.76 -21.00 -2.40
CA GLN A 240 7.07 -20.03 -1.36
C GLN A 240 5.79 -19.51 -0.70
N LEU A 241 4.82 -19.06 -1.51
CA LEU A 241 3.55 -18.55 -0.99
C LEU A 241 2.75 -19.64 -0.25
N TYR A 242 2.70 -20.86 -0.79
CA TYR A 242 2.01 -21.99 -0.16
C TYR A 242 2.64 -22.34 1.19
N LYS A 243 3.98 -22.35 1.27
CA LYS A 243 4.72 -22.56 2.52
C LYS A 243 4.38 -21.49 3.54
N TYR A 244 4.36 -20.22 3.16
CA TYR A 244 4.01 -19.14 4.08
C TYR A 244 2.55 -19.25 4.55
N MET A 245 1.60 -19.53 3.67
CA MET A 245 0.20 -19.75 4.05
C MET A 245 0.03 -20.94 5.00
N SER A 246 0.79 -22.02 4.78
CA SER A 246 0.81 -23.18 5.68
C SER A 246 1.39 -22.82 7.07
N GLN A 247 2.44 -22.01 7.12
CA GLN A 247 3.01 -21.52 8.39
C GLN A 247 2.00 -20.67 9.15
N VAL A 248 1.36 -19.71 8.49
CA VAL A 248 0.31 -18.87 9.09
C VAL A 248 -0.86 -19.72 9.59
N GLN A 249 -1.32 -20.69 8.80
CA GLN A 249 -2.43 -21.55 9.23
C GLN A 249 -2.06 -22.38 10.46
N LYS A 250 -0.85 -22.96 10.51
CA LYS A 250 -0.37 -23.72 11.66
C LYS A 250 -0.29 -22.84 12.90
N ALA A 251 0.27 -21.64 12.76
CA ALA A 251 0.39 -20.64 13.82
C ALA A 251 -0.98 -20.20 14.35
N LEU A 252 -1.94 -19.93 13.46
CA LEU A 252 -3.33 -19.62 13.83
C LEU A 252 -4.03 -20.79 14.54
N THR A 253 -3.78 -22.03 14.09
CA THR A 253 -4.37 -23.24 14.70
C THR A 253 -3.78 -23.53 16.08
N ALA A 254 -2.48 -23.31 16.24
CA ALA A 254 -1.76 -23.44 17.50
C ALA A 254 -2.02 -22.24 18.45
N ASN A 255 -2.65 -21.18 17.95
CA ASN A 255 -2.82 -19.89 18.63
C ASN A 255 -1.48 -19.30 19.11
N ASP A 256 -0.43 -19.51 18.30
CA ASP A 256 0.92 -19.00 18.51
C ASP A 256 1.43 -18.40 17.20
N LEU A 257 1.33 -17.07 17.10
CA LEU A 257 1.78 -16.30 15.94
C LEU A 257 3.22 -15.81 16.05
N SER A 258 3.96 -16.21 17.10
CA SER A 258 5.34 -15.75 17.32
C SER A 258 6.31 -16.18 16.21
N GLU A 259 6.01 -17.26 15.50
CA GLU A 259 6.78 -17.75 14.36
C GLU A 259 6.41 -17.08 13.02
N VAL A 260 5.35 -16.26 12.98
CA VAL A 260 4.91 -15.55 11.77
C VAL A 260 5.57 -14.18 11.72
N GLU A 261 6.46 -14.00 10.75
CA GLU A 261 7.14 -12.72 10.52
C GLU A 261 6.29 -11.76 9.69
N ASP A 262 6.29 -10.48 10.06
CA ASP A 262 5.77 -9.41 9.21
C ASP A 262 6.71 -9.15 8.04
N GLN A 263 6.25 -9.48 6.83
CA GLN A 263 7.05 -9.37 5.60
C GLN A 263 7.10 -7.93 5.07
N LEU A 264 6.20 -7.05 5.50
CA LEU A 264 6.16 -5.65 5.09
C LEU A 264 6.97 -4.76 6.03
N ILE A 265 6.90 -5.00 7.34
CA ILE A 265 7.53 -4.18 8.36
C ILE A 265 8.36 -5.07 9.28
N VAL A 266 9.64 -5.21 8.91
CA VAL A 266 10.58 -6.13 9.58
C VAL A 266 10.69 -5.84 11.07
N GLY A 267 10.64 -6.92 11.88
CA GLY A 267 10.88 -6.87 13.32
C GLY A 267 9.65 -6.53 14.16
N LEU A 268 8.45 -6.48 13.55
CA LEU A 268 7.20 -6.35 14.28
C LEU A 268 6.50 -7.71 14.44
N GLU A 269 5.84 -7.89 15.57
CA GLU A 269 5.05 -9.08 15.87
C GLU A 269 3.72 -9.06 15.12
N VAL A 270 3.29 -10.24 14.67
CA VAL A 270 2.01 -10.42 13.97
C VAL A 270 0.95 -10.91 14.94
N THR A 271 -0.13 -10.14 15.11
CA THR A 271 -1.28 -10.50 15.96
C THR A 271 -2.53 -10.79 15.14
N ASN A 272 -2.80 -9.97 14.13
CA ASN A 272 -3.91 -10.08 13.20
C ASN A 272 -3.36 -10.22 11.77
N PRO A 273 -3.03 -11.44 11.32
CA PRO A 273 -2.38 -11.64 10.04
C PRO A 273 -3.31 -11.25 8.89
N ILE A 274 -2.80 -10.43 7.99
CA ILE A 274 -3.43 -10.05 6.73
C ILE A 274 -2.53 -10.46 5.57
N ILE A 275 -3.14 -10.72 4.41
CA ILE A 275 -2.43 -10.78 3.14
C ILE A 275 -2.66 -9.46 2.39
N VAL A 276 -1.60 -8.82 1.95
CA VAL A 276 -1.63 -7.64 1.09
C VAL A 276 -1.17 -8.04 -0.29
N MET A 277 -1.97 -7.79 -1.32
CA MET A 277 -1.70 -8.19 -2.70
C MET A 277 -1.87 -7.03 -3.67
N LYS A 278 -1.00 -6.96 -4.67
CA LYS A 278 -1.20 -6.06 -5.82
C LYS A 278 -1.97 -6.78 -6.91
N GLN A 279 -2.99 -6.15 -7.47
CA GLN A 279 -3.78 -6.64 -8.59
C GLN A 279 -3.64 -5.72 -9.80
N TYR A 280 -3.77 -6.25 -11.01
CA TYR A 280 -3.83 -5.51 -12.27
C TYR A 280 -5.03 -5.91 -13.10
N GLN A 281 -5.57 -4.97 -13.88
CA GLN A 281 -6.75 -5.20 -14.70
C GLN A 281 -6.36 -5.57 -16.12
N THR A 282 -6.79 -6.74 -16.60
CA THR A 282 -6.59 -7.15 -17.99
C THR A 282 -7.65 -6.56 -18.92
N ALA A 283 -7.45 -6.67 -20.24
CA ALA A 283 -8.34 -6.08 -21.26
C ALA A 283 -9.80 -6.56 -21.18
N ASN A 284 -10.05 -7.72 -20.58
CA ASN A 284 -11.39 -8.26 -20.31
C ASN A 284 -12.03 -7.68 -19.02
N SER A 285 -11.43 -6.63 -18.45
CA SER A 285 -11.82 -5.99 -17.20
C SER A 285 -11.70 -6.85 -15.94
N ARG A 286 -11.05 -8.03 -16.00
CA ARG A 286 -10.80 -8.89 -14.84
C ARG A 286 -9.55 -8.47 -14.09
N TRP A 287 -9.57 -8.64 -12.77
CA TRP A 287 -8.44 -8.34 -11.91
C TRP A 287 -7.64 -9.61 -11.63
N HIS A 288 -6.34 -9.56 -11.89
CA HIS A 288 -5.40 -10.65 -11.63
C HIS A 288 -4.34 -10.22 -10.62
N CYS A 289 -3.78 -11.14 -9.86
CA CYS A 289 -2.69 -10.85 -8.95
C CYS A 289 -1.39 -10.60 -9.72
N VAL A 290 -0.68 -9.54 -9.33
CA VAL A 290 0.69 -9.32 -9.78
C VAL A 290 1.56 -10.42 -9.16
N PRO A 291 2.36 -11.15 -9.95
CA PRO A 291 3.14 -12.28 -9.46
C PRO A 291 4.18 -11.85 -8.42
N ALA A 292 4.37 -12.68 -7.39
CA ALA A 292 5.33 -12.46 -6.29
C ALA A 292 5.17 -11.10 -5.60
N ASN A 293 3.94 -10.59 -5.55
CA ASN A 293 3.60 -9.29 -4.96
C ASN A 293 2.47 -9.42 -3.94
N SER A 294 2.48 -10.54 -3.23
CA SER A 294 1.66 -10.79 -2.04
C SER A 294 2.54 -10.92 -0.82
N TYR A 295 2.18 -10.21 0.25
CA TYR A 295 2.94 -10.13 1.49
C TYR A 295 2.03 -10.36 2.69
N ILE A 296 2.57 -11.03 3.70
CA ILE A 296 1.92 -11.22 5.00
C ILE A 296 2.36 -10.09 5.92
N SER A 297 1.41 -9.48 6.61
CA SER A 297 1.68 -8.42 7.59
C SER A 297 0.63 -8.45 8.69
N ASP A 298 0.82 -7.63 9.72
CA ASP A 298 -0.21 -7.39 10.72
C ASP A 298 -1.13 -6.22 10.34
N LYS A 299 -2.44 -6.39 10.53
CA LYS A 299 -3.45 -5.37 10.21
C LYS A 299 -3.14 -4.01 10.86
N GLU A 300 -2.83 -4.01 12.15
CA GLU A 300 -2.68 -2.78 12.93
C GLU A 300 -1.33 -2.13 12.68
N ASN A 301 -0.26 -2.92 12.54
CA ASN A 301 1.06 -2.41 12.15
C ASN A 301 1.01 -1.76 10.77
N PHE A 302 0.38 -2.43 9.80
CA PHE A 302 0.25 -1.91 8.44
C PHE A 302 -0.62 -0.66 8.38
N LEU A 303 -1.76 -0.64 9.07
CA LEU A 303 -2.60 0.56 9.16
C LEU A 303 -1.86 1.73 9.82
N THR A 304 -1.11 1.47 10.88
CA THR A 304 -0.30 2.49 11.57
C THR A 304 0.76 3.06 10.63
N TRP A 305 1.45 2.20 9.89
CA TRP A 305 2.38 2.64 8.85
C TRP A 305 1.69 3.52 7.80
N LEU A 306 0.52 3.12 7.30
CA LEU A 306 -0.17 3.83 6.23
C LEU A 306 -0.68 5.22 6.62
N LYS A 307 -1.02 5.40 7.91
CA LYS A 307 -1.36 6.70 8.51
C LYS A 307 -0.16 7.65 8.57
N GLU A 308 1.06 7.12 8.66
CA GLU A 308 2.28 7.91 8.63
C GLU A 308 2.81 8.12 7.20
N LYS A 309 2.77 7.05 6.39
CA LYS A 309 3.26 6.96 5.02
C LYS A 309 2.27 6.15 4.19
N SER A 310 1.49 6.80 3.34
CA SER A 310 0.48 6.14 2.48
C SER A 310 1.09 5.39 1.28
N THR A 311 2.30 4.85 1.45
CA THR A 311 3.07 4.11 0.47
C THR A 311 3.45 2.74 1.03
N HIS A 312 3.53 1.76 0.15
CA HIS A 312 3.89 0.40 0.47
C HIS A 312 5.33 0.34 1.03
N PRO A 313 5.58 -0.31 2.19
CA PRO A 313 6.86 -0.23 2.91
C PRO A 313 8.09 -0.63 2.09
N LEU A 314 7.97 -1.67 1.26
CA LEU A 314 9.11 -2.27 0.57
C LEU A 314 9.48 -1.58 -0.76
N ASN A 315 8.50 -1.02 -1.47
CA ASN A 315 8.67 -0.54 -2.84
C ASN A 315 8.25 0.93 -3.02
N ASN A 316 7.78 1.58 -1.94
CA ASN A 316 7.31 2.97 -1.91
C ASN A 316 6.18 3.29 -2.91
N ASP A 317 5.44 2.28 -3.36
CA ASP A 317 4.30 2.44 -4.26
C ASP A 317 3.10 3.02 -3.52
N VAL A 318 2.34 3.92 -4.15
CA VAL A 318 1.19 4.58 -3.50
C VAL A 318 0.01 3.62 -3.45
N LEU A 319 -0.53 3.33 -2.26
CA LEU A 319 -1.54 2.27 -2.13
C LEU A 319 -2.85 2.55 -2.88
N LYS A 320 -3.37 3.78 -2.77
CA LYS A 320 -4.62 4.20 -3.45
C LYS A 320 -4.45 4.34 -4.97
N LYS A 321 -3.22 4.57 -5.44
CA LYS A 321 -2.91 4.76 -6.86
C LYS A 321 -1.56 4.17 -7.22
N PRO A 322 -1.45 2.83 -7.24
CA PRO A 322 -0.18 2.19 -7.46
C PRO A 322 0.27 2.29 -8.92
N THR A 323 1.56 2.09 -9.11
CA THR A 323 2.19 2.02 -10.42
C THR A 323 1.54 0.92 -11.27
N PRO A 324 1.15 1.22 -12.54
CA PRO A 324 0.62 0.23 -13.47
C PRO A 324 1.55 -0.97 -13.64
N TYR A 325 0.99 -2.17 -13.80
CA TYR A 325 1.74 -3.38 -14.12
C TYR A 325 1.65 -3.66 -15.62
N GLU A 326 2.79 -3.70 -16.33
CA GLU A 326 2.84 -3.89 -17.79
C GLU A 326 1.94 -2.91 -18.58
N GLY A 327 1.81 -1.67 -18.08
CA GLY A 327 0.96 -0.64 -18.66
C GLY A 327 -0.54 -0.77 -18.31
N ASN A 328 -0.94 -1.80 -17.58
CA ASN A 328 -2.31 -2.01 -17.14
C ASN A 328 -2.58 -1.36 -15.78
N PRO A 329 -3.79 -0.80 -15.55
CA PRO A 329 -4.17 -0.24 -14.25
C PRO A 329 -3.97 -1.26 -13.12
N ALA A 330 -3.43 -0.79 -11.99
CA ALA A 330 -3.16 -1.63 -10.82
C ALA A 330 -3.87 -1.08 -9.57
N ARG A 331 -4.10 -1.95 -8.57
CA ARG A 331 -4.64 -1.61 -7.24
C ARG A 331 -4.03 -2.51 -6.17
N TYR A 332 -3.91 -2.04 -4.93
CA TYR A 332 -3.64 -2.91 -3.79
C TYR A 332 -4.94 -3.34 -3.14
N ARG A 333 -4.97 -4.60 -2.66
CA ARG A 333 -6.03 -5.17 -1.84
C ARG A 333 -5.43 -5.86 -0.64
N TRP A 334 -6.17 -5.91 0.47
CA TRP A 334 -5.78 -6.73 1.61
C TRP A 334 -6.95 -7.57 2.10
N GLY A 335 -6.67 -8.70 2.72
CA GLY A 335 -7.71 -9.53 3.33
C GLY A 335 -7.21 -10.21 4.61
N LEU A 336 -8.14 -10.48 5.52
CA LEU A 336 -7.84 -11.08 6.82
C LEU A 336 -7.59 -12.58 6.66
N LEU A 337 -6.51 -13.07 7.26
CA LEU A 337 -6.18 -14.50 7.30
C LEU A 337 -6.75 -15.13 8.57
N THR A 338 -7.45 -16.24 8.39
CA THR A 338 -8.09 -17.07 9.40
C THR A 338 -7.74 -18.53 9.12
N THR A 339 -7.96 -19.41 10.10
CA THR A 339 -7.69 -20.86 9.96
C THR A 339 -8.32 -21.49 8.72
N ASN A 340 -9.43 -20.93 8.24
CA ASN A 340 -10.27 -21.49 7.19
C ASN A 340 -10.02 -20.88 5.80
N ASN A 341 -9.29 -19.77 5.70
CA ASN A 341 -9.14 -19.04 4.44
C ASN A 341 -7.69 -18.80 3.98
N CYS A 342 -6.68 -19.27 4.72
CA CYS A 342 -5.27 -19.14 4.34
C CYS A 342 -4.96 -19.66 2.91
N PHE A 343 -5.70 -20.64 2.43
CA PHE A 343 -5.49 -21.21 1.08
C PHE A 343 -6.42 -20.65 0.00
N LEU A 344 -7.30 -19.70 0.34
CA LEU A 344 -8.22 -19.04 -0.62
C LEU A 344 -7.60 -17.79 -1.26
N VAL A 345 -6.30 -17.60 -1.12
CA VAL A 345 -5.56 -16.46 -1.67
C VAL A 345 -5.52 -16.56 -3.20
N GLN A 346 -5.96 -15.50 -3.88
CA GLN A 346 -6.09 -15.46 -5.35
C GLN A 346 -4.77 -15.84 -6.06
N GLU A 347 -3.63 -15.32 -5.61
CA GLU A 347 -2.33 -15.61 -6.25
C GLU A 347 -1.98 -17.11 -6.25
N LEU A 348 -2.36 -17.87 -5.22
CA LEU A 348 -2.13 -19.32 -5.20
C LEU A 348 -2.92 -20.03 -6.30
N HIS A 349 -4.18 -19.68 -6.47
CA HIS A 349 -5.05 -20.30 -7.47
C HIS A 349 -4.64 -19.91 -8.90
N GLU A 350 -4.26 -18.65 -9.12
CA GLU A 350 -3.73 -18.19 -10.41
C GLU A 350 -2.38 -18.84 -10.74
N GLY A 351 -1.48 -18.91 -9.75
CA GLY A 351 -0.19 -19.61 -9.88
C GLY A 351 -0.37 -21.08 -10.25
N ALA A 352 -1.28 -21.79 -9.57
CA ALA A 352 -1.60 -23.18 -9.85
C ALA A 352 -2.17 -23.38 -11.26
N SER A 353 -3.04 -22.48 -11.72
CA SER A 353 -3.59 -22.52 -13.08
C SER A 353 -2.49 -22.39 -14.14
N ILE A 354 -1.61 -21.39 -13.98
CA ILE A 354 -0.52 -21.14 -14.93
C ILE A 354 0.43 -22.33 -15.00
N VAL A 355 0.78 -22.91 -13.85
CA VAL A 355 1.64 -24.10 -13.79
C VAL A 355 0.99 -25.28 -14.52
N ARG A 356 -0.31 -25.54 -14.31
CA ARG A 356 -1.02 -26.60 -15.05
C ARG A 356 -1.05 -26.38 -16.55
N ASP A 357 -1.35 -25.16 -16.99
CA ASP A 357 -1.40 -24.83 -18.40
C ASP A 357 -0.03 -25.07 -19.06
N LEU A 358 1.04 -24.67 -18.39
CA LEU A 358 2.42 -24.92 -18.83
C LEU A 358 2.75 -26.41 -18.83
N LEU A 359 2.37 -27.16 -17.79
CA LEU A 359 2.56 -28.62 -17.72
C LEU A 359 1.83 -29.39 -18.83
N SER A 360 0.67 -28.90 -19.27
CA SER A 360 -0.08 -29.54 -20.34
C SER A 360 0.51 -29.28 -21.74
N THR A 361 1.22 -28.16 -21.92
CA THR A 361 1.67 -27.67 -23.23
C THR A 361 3.16 -27.89 -23.49
N LEU A 362 4.02 -27.70 -22.48
CA LEU A 362 5.48 -27.81 -22.59
C LEU A 362 5.98 -29.20 -23.01
N PRO A 363 5.48 -30.33 -22.49
CA PRO A 363 5.98 -31.66 -22.86
C PRO A 363 5.85 -31.93 -24.37
N ALA A 364 4.70 -31.56 -24.96
CA ALA A 364 4.46 -31.74 -26.39
C ALA A 364 5.40 -30.89 -27.24
N GLN A 365 5.63 -29.64 -26.84
CA GLN A 365 6.56 -28.73 -27.53
C GLN A 365 8.02 -29.20 -27.41
N LEU A 366 8.40 -29.72 -26.24
CA LEU A 366 9.74 -30.25 -25.99
C LEU A 366 10.01 -31.51 -26.83
N ASN A 367 9.04 -32.42 -26.92
CA ASN A 367 9.16 -33.63 -27.74
C ASN A 367 9.25 -33.28 -29.24
N ALA A 368 8.43 -32.35 -29.73
CA ALA A 368 8.53 -31.86 -31.11
C ALA A 368 9.90 -31.21 -31.40
N ALA A 369 10.46 -30.47 -30.45
CA ALA A 369 11.79 -29.88 -30.60
C ALA A 369 12.92 -30.94 -30.64
N LYS A 370 12.79 -32.00 -29.83
CA LYS A 370 13.71 -33.15 -29.84
C LYS A 370 13.63 -33.93 -31.15
N GLU A 371 12.43 -34.20 -31.67
CA GLU A 371 12.24 -34.90 -32.95
C GLU A 371 12.82 -34.13 -34.14
N ASN A 372 12.62 -32.80 -34.17
CA ASN A 372 13.17 -31.94 -35.23
C ASN A 372 14.71 -31.84 -35.20
N THR A 373 15.35 -32.05 -34.05
CA THR A 373 16.81 -32.05 -33.91
C THR A 373 17.43 -33.44 -34.09
N SER A 374 16.63 -34.51 -33.97
CA SER A 374 17.09 -35.91 -34.10
C SER A 374 16.79 -36.55 -35.45
N SER A 375 16.20 -35.83 -36.41
CA SER A 375 16.02 -36.30 -37.79
C SER A 375 17.31 -36.13 -38.62
N PRO A 376 18.02 -37.21 -39.00
CA PRO A 376 19.19 -37.12 -39.86
C PRO A 376 18.71 -37.16 -41.32
N GLY A 377 18.26 -36.02 -41.85
CA GLY A 377 17.88 -35.98 -43.26
C GLY A 377 17.00 -34.83 -43.73
N SER A 378 17.44 -33.58 -43.61
CA SER A 378 17.11 -32.58 -44.65
C SER A 378 18.16 -31.47 -44.68
N SER A 379 19.25 -31.73 -45.40
CA SER A 379 20.05 -30.65 -45.98
C SER A 379 19.17 -29.89 -46.98
N SER A 380 18.76 -28.66 -46.65
CA SER A 380 18.15 -27.77 -47.63
C SER A 380 19.23 -27.22 -48.57
N HIS A 381 19.61 -28.01 -49.56
CA HIS A 381 20.19 -27.49 -50.79
C HIS A 381 19.06 -26.96 -51.67
N ALA A 382 18.82 -25.65 -51.59
CA ALA A 382 18.18 -24.81 -52.61
C ALA A 382 18.39 -23.36 -52.13
N LEU A 383 18.84 -22.37 -52.91
CA LEU A 383 19.10 -22.27 -54.33
C LEU A 383 19.88 -20.94 -54.49
N PHE A 384 20.88 -20.88 -55.36
CA PHE A 384 21.40 -19.60 -55.84
C PHE A 384 20.27 -18.80 -56.51
N GLY A 385 20.06 -17.56 -56.07
CA GLY A 385 19.15 -16.59 -56.69
C GLY A 385 19.68 -15.18 -56.46
N ARG A 386 20.06 -14.53 -57.56
CA ARG A 386 20.92 -13.36 -57.67
C ARG A 386 20.08 -12.07 -57.72
N GLY A 387 20.36 -11.12 -56.83
CA GLY A 387 20.29 -9.67 -57.05
C GLY A 387 18.93 -8.96 -57.06
N LEU A 388 18.76 -7.97 -56.17
CA LEU A 388 18.76 -6.55 -56.56
C LEU A 388 18.92 -5.63 -55.33
N SER A 389 19.79 -4.66 -55.53
CA SER A 389 20.19 -3.51 -54.71
C SER A 389 19.01 -2.63 -54.29
N GLN A 390 18.99 -1.99 -53.11
CA GLN A 390 19.65 -0.70 -52.81
C GLN A 390 19.29 -0.11 -51.41
N LYS A 391 20.37 0.23 -50.66
CA LYS A 391 20.63 1.46 -49.86
C LYS A 391 19.86 1.83 -48.57
N ASN A 392 20.69 1.90 -47.50
CA ASN A 392 20.91 2.99 -46.51
C ASN A 392 19.72 3.46 -45.64
N GLN A 393 19.80 3.63 -44.31
CA GLN A 393 20.80 4.31 -43.47
C GLN A 393 20.58 3.88 -41.99
N GLU A 394 21.61 3.39 -41.28
CA GLU A 394 22.33 4.04 -40.15
C GLU A 394 21.52 4.38 -38.87
N GLN A 395 21.92 3.69 -37.79
CA GLN A 395 21.67 3.81 -36.33
C GLN A 395 22.11 5.18 -35.74
N PRO A 396 21.80 5.56 -34.46
CA PRO A 396 21.84 4.73 -33.23
C PRO A 396 20.66 4.95 -32.23
N VAL A 397 20.14 3.92 -31.54
CA VAL A 397 20.61 3.31 -30.27
C VAL A 397 21.17 4.30 -29.26
N GLY A 398 20.29 4.81 -28.39
CA GLY A 398 20.65 5.34 -27.09
C GLY A 398 20.48 4.24 -26.04
N ASP A 399 21.57 3.89 -25.38
CA ASP A 399 21.63 3.04 -24.20
C ASP A 399 20.75 3.60 -23.07
N GLN A 400 19.84 2.78 -22.56
CA GLN A 400 19.52 2.78 -21.12
C GLN A 400 19.47 1.34 -20.65
N VAL A 401 20.59 0.93 -20.07
CA VAL A 401 20.73 -0.22 -19.19
C VAL A 401 19.78 0.01 -18.01
N VAL A 402 18.71 -0.78 -17.92
CA VAL A 402 17.95 -0.94 -16.68
C VAL A 402 18.64 -2.05 -15.89
N GLU A 403 19.49 -1.62 -14.96
CA GLU A 403 20.08 -2.46 -13.92
C GLU A 403 18.96 -3.05 -13.06
N PHE A 404 18.71 -4.36 -13.21
CA PHE A 404 17.94 -5.14 -12.26
C PHE A 404 18.84 -5.46 -11.07
N ASN A 405 18.75 -4.66 -10.00
CA ASN A 405 19.34 -5.02 -8.71
C ASN A 405 18.50 -6.11 -8.04
N LEU A 406 18.92 -7.35 -8.25
CA LEU A 406 18.63 -8.49 -7.38
C LEU A 406 19.37 -8.28 -6.06
N PHE A 407 18.65 -7.93 -4.99
CA PHE A 407 19.16 -8.11 -3.64
C PHE A 407 18.41 -9.26 -2.99
N ASN A 408 19.07 -10.42 -2.91
CA ASN A 408 18.76 -11.43 -1.92
C ASN A 408 20.06 -11.94 -1.27
N GLN A 409 20.05 -11.87 0.06
CA GLN A 409 20.86 -12.59 1.05
C GLN A 409 22.39 -12.40 1.11
N ARG A 410 22.83 -11.93 2.29
CA ARG A 410 23.81 -12.64 3.14
C ARG A 410 23.64 -12.20 4.60
N GLY A 411 23.27 -13.14 5.46
CA GLY A 411 23.52 -13.00 6.89
C GLY A 411 25.02 -13.14 7.19
N LEU A 412 25.47 -12.48 8.26
CA LEU A 412 26.40 -12.98 9.28
C LEU A 412 26.85 -11.82 10.20
N VAL A 413 26.76 -12.11 11.50
CA VAL A 413 27.26 -11.38 12.70
C VAL A 413 26.38 -10.26 13.23
#